data_AF-J1SAS1-F1
#
_entry.id   AF-J1SAS1-F1
#
_cell.length_a   1.000
_cell.length_b   1.000
_cell.length_c   1.000
_cell.angle_alpha   90.00
_cell.angle_beta   90.00
_cell.angle_gamma   90.00
#
_symmetry.space_group_name_H-M   'P 1'
#
loop_
_entity.id
_entity.type
_entity.pdbx_description
1 polymer ?
#
loop_
_entity_poly.entity_id
_entity_poly.type
_entity_poly.pdbx_seq_one_letter_code
_entity_poly.pdbx_strand_id
1 'polypeptide(L)'
;MSNQAQEVRTYQQPGTGAGPPRAMPAQPPVTGPGNTAVATYPDPATGEDTTLAHVSAPGAPPVEFQLHDELRRLGVRPADVRALHTNLRSALLPGGYPADFVLRTFPNAAFSCTEGYGMRPEERAEGVAGLLRHVELMHRMAGRPAPPRPHRMG
;
A
#
# COMPACT_ATOMS: atom_id res chain seq x y z
N MET A 1 54.57 19.93 -5.15
CA MET A 1 53.72 20.29 -3.99
C MET A 1 52.86 21.48 -4.37
N SER A 2 51.59 21.44 -3.96
CA SER A 2 50.60 22.53 -3.93
C SER A 2 49.80 22.79 -5.21
N ASN A 3 48.62 22.16 -5.22
CA ASN A 3 47.44 22.40 -6.04
C ASN A 3 46.79 23.71 -5.57
N GLN A 4 46.63 24.71 -6.45
CA GLN A 4 45.94 25.96 -6.11
C GLN A 4 44.47 25.87 -6.51
N ALA A 5 43.62 25.93 -5.48
CA ALA A 5 42.18 26.05 -5.58
C ALA A 5 41.82 27.43 -6.17
N GLN A 6 40.91 27.44 -7.16
CA GLN A 6 40.34 28.66 -7.71
C GLN A 6 38.93 28.84 -7.15
N GLU A 7 38.74 29.98 -6.49
CA GLU A 7 37.50 30.46 -5.88
C GLU A 7 36.35 30.53 -6.89
N VAL A 8 35.15 30.11 -6.45
CA VAL A 8 33.90 30.60 -7.02
C VAL A 8 33.19 31.40 -5.95
N ARG A 9 33.11 32.70 -6.22
CA ARG A 9 32.51 33.75 -5.41
C ARG A 9 31.10 33.39 -4.96
N THR A 10 30.89 33.56 -3.67
CA THR A 10 29.62 33.60 -2.97
C THR A 10 28.75 34.73 -3.53
N TYR A 11 27.56 34.40 -4.04
CA TYR A 11 26.45 35.35 -4.10
C TYR A 11 25.53 35.04 -2.93
N GLN A 12 25.70 35.81 -1.85
CA GLN A 12 24.72 35.91 -0.78
C GLN A 12 23.71 36.98 -1.19
N GLN A 13 22.46 36.58 -1.41
CA GLN A 13 21.34 37.51 -1.46
C GLN A 13 20.51 37.37 -0.18
N PRO A 14 20.09 38.49 0.45
CA PRO A 14 19.24 38.47 1.63
C PRO A 14 17.77 38.44 1.20
N GLY A 15 17.05 37.40 1.62
CA GLY A 15 15.62 37.26 1.38
C GLY A 15 14.95 36.65 2.61
N THR A 16 14.34 37.51 3.41
CA THR A 16 13.37 37.14 4.44
C THR A 16 12.18 36.44 3.77
N GLY A 17 12.02 35.14 4.01
CA GLY A 17 10.89 34.36 3.48
C GLY A 17 10.90 32.95 4.08
N ALA A 18 9.75 32.50 4.54
CA ALA A 18 9.51 31.26 5.28
C ALA A 18 10.33 30.07 4.73
N GLY A 19 11.01 29.37 5.65
CA GLY A 19 11.79 28.19 5.32
C GLY A 19 10.94 27.11 4.63
N PRO A 20 11.57 26.23 3.83
CA PRO A 20 10.87 25.12 3.19
C PRO A 20 10.14 24.29 4.26
N PRO A 21 8.92 23.80 3.99
CA PRO A 21 8.24 22.92 4.92
C PRO A 21 9.17 21.75 5.23
N ARG A 22 9.50 21.61 6.51
CA ARG A 22 10.36 20.54 7.02
C ARG A 22 9.76 19.23 6.54
N ALA A 23 10.46 18.54 5.63
CA ALA A 23 10.06 17.21 5.18
C ALA A 23 9.87 16.35 6.43
N MET A 24 8.61 15.95 6.69
CA MET A 24 8.32 15.06 7.79
C MET A 24 9.09 13.74 7.52
N PRO A 25 9.75 13.16 8.52
CA PRO A 25 10.40 11.87 8.34
C PRO A 25 9.36 10.88 7.79
N ALA A 26 9.73 10.14 6.74
CA ALA A 26 8.87 9.12 6.16
C ALA A 26 8.55 8.07 7.24
N GLN A 27 7.37 8.18 7.84
CA GLN A 27 6.95 7.29 8.91
C GLN A 27 6.65 5.89 8.36
N PRO A 28 6.86 4.83 9.15
CA PRO A 28 6.56 3.47 8.73
C PRO A 28 5.10 3.37 8.28
N PRO A 29 4.80 2.62 7.20
CA PRO A 29 3.42 2.36 6.83
C PRO A 29 2.76 1.60 7.98
N VAL A 30 1.84 2.26 8.68
CA VAL A 30 0.89 1.58 9.55
C VAL A 30 0.02 0.75 8.62
N THR A 31 -0.16 -0.56 8.87
CA THR A 31 -1.24 -1.28 8.19
C THR A 31 -2.52 -0.57 8.57
N GLY A 32 -3.08 0.16 7.60
CA GLY A 32 -4.05 1.23 7.82
C GLY A 32 -5.39 0.73 8.37
N PRO A 33 -6.46 1.52 8.27
CA PRO A 33 -7.78 1.18 8.82
C PRO A 33 -8.47 -0.05 8.19
N GLY A 34 -7.84 -0.70 7.20
CA GLY A 34 -8.44 -1.78 6.41
C GLY A 34 -8.18 -1.66 4.91
N ASN A 35 -7.02 -2.11 4.44
CA ASN A 35 -6.88 -2.40 3.00
C ASN A 35 -7.63 -3.70 2.69
N THR A 36 -8.33 -3.74 1.57
CA THR A 36 -9.00 -4.95 1.08
C THR A 36 -8.20 -5.52 -0.07
N ALA A 37 -8.01 -6.84 -0.09
CA ALA A 37 -7.55 -7.56 -1.26
C ALA A 37 -8.61 -8.58 -1.69
N VAL A 38 -8.83 -8.67 -3.00
CA VAL A 38 -9.80 -9.58 -3.61
C VAL A 38 -9.09 -10.42 -4.67
N ALA A 39 -9.10 -11.73 -4.51
CA ALA A 39 -8.59 -12.66 -5.51
C ALA A 39 -9.74 -13.37 -6.24
N THR A 40 -9.57 -13.56 -7.54
CA THR A 40 -10.43 -14.44 -8.36
C THR A 40 -9.65 -15.69 -8.77
N TYR A 41 -10.23 -16.87 -8.56
CA TYR A 41 -9.60 -18.16 -8.83
C TYR A 41 -10.66 -19.24 -9.11
N PRO A 42 -10.34 -20.33 -9.83
CA PRO A 42 -11.23 -21.48 -9.93
C PRO A 42 -11.26 -22.25 -8.61
N ASP A 43 -12.45 -22.52 -8.09
CA ASP A 43 -12.64 -23.31 -6.88
C ASP A 43 -12.01 -24.71 -7.05
N PRO A 44 -11.15 -25.17 -6.12
CA PRO A 44 -10.47 -26.47 -6.28
C PRO A 44 -11.41 -27.69 -6.31
N ALA A 45 -12.61 -27.59 -5.75
CA ALA A 45 -13.59 -28.67 -5.70
C ALA A 45 -14.53 -28.67 -6.92
N THR A 46 -14.96 -27.49 -7.40
CA THR A 46 -15.96 -27.40 -8.49
C THR A 46 -15.37 -26.96 -9.83
N GLY A 47 -14.21 -26.29 -9.82
CA GLY A 47 -13.61 -25.66 -10.99
C GLY A 47 -14.26 -24.33 -11.40
N GLU A 48 -15.30 -23.87 -10.69
CA GLU A 48 -16.02 -22.63 -11.00
C GLU A 48 -15.27 -21.39 -10.50
N ASP A 49 -15.41 -20.28 -11.21
CA ASP A 49 -14.79 -19.01 -10.83
C ASP A 49 -15.38 -18.48 -9.51
N THR A 50 -14.51 -18.34 -8.52
CA THR A 50 -14.82 -17.89 -7.16
C THR A 50 -13.99 -16.66 -6.80
N THR A 51 -14.52 -15.85 -5.87
CA THR A 51 -13.79 -14.69 -5.32
C THR A 51 -13.61 -14.82 -3.82
N LEU A 52 -12.44 -14.44 -3.33
CA LEU A 52 -12.14 -14.33 -1.91
C LEU A 52 -11.73 -12.88 -1.62
N ALA A 53 -12.42 -12.25 -0.68
CA ALA A 53 -12.07 -10.94 -0.18
C ALA A 53 -11.52 -11.04 1.25
N HIS A 54 -10.40 -10.36 1.50
CA HIS A 54 -9.80 -10.25 2.82
C HIS A 54 -9.55 -8.78 3.16
N VAL A 55 -9.79 -8.38 4.42
CA VAL A 55 -9.58 -7.00 4.90
C VAL A 55 -8.52 -7.03 5.99
N SER A 56 -7.46 -6.24 5.87
CA SER A 56 -6.41 -6.17 6.90
C SER A 56 -6.92 -5.49 8.16
N ALA A 57 -6.63 -6.03 9.33
CA ALA A 57 -6.81 -5.29 10.58
C ALA A 57 -5.60 -4.35 10.86
N PRO A 58 -5.79 -3.27 11.63
CA PRO A 58 -4.68 -2.47 12.13
C PRO A 58 -3.64 -3.32 12.87
N GLY A 59 -2.36 -3.16 12.56
CA GLY A 59 -1.26 -3.90 13.18
C GLY A 59 -1.06 -5.32 12.64
N ALA A 60 -1.98 -5.83 11.80
CA ALA A 60 -1.77 -7.08 11.09
C ALA A 60 -0.77 -6.91 9.93
N PRO A 61 -0.22 -8.00 9.36
CA PRO A 61 0.60 -7.93 8.15
C PRO A 61 -0.15 -7.28 6.97
N PRO A 62 0.55 -6.84 5.90
CA PRO A 62 -0.10 -6.44 4.65
C PRO A 62 -1.14 -7.46 4.17
N VAL A 63 -2.25 -6.96 3.61
CA VAL A 63 -3.43 -7.76 3.25
C VAL A 63 -3.10 -8.85 2.22
N GLU A 64 -2.11 -8.61 1.37
CA GLU A 64 -1.65 -9.51 0.33
C GLU A 64 -1.10 -10.82 0.90
N PHE A 65 -0.34 -10.74 2.00
CA PHE A 65 0.17 -11.93 2.69
C PHE A 65 -0.97 -12.71 3.34
N GLN A 66 -1.90 -12.00 3.98
CA GLN A 66 -3.06 -12.62 4.63
C GLN A 66 -3.96 -13.35 3.62
N LEU A 67 -4.20 -12.72 2.46
CA LEU A 67 -4.97 -13.32 1.38
C LEU A 67 -4.27 -14.56 0.82
N HIS A 68 -2.95 -14.50 0.62
CA HIS A 68 -2.18 -15.65 0.18
C HIS A 68 -2.30 -16.83 1.16
N ASP A 69 -2.17 -16.57 2.46
CA ASP A 69 -2.31 -17.60 3.48
C ASP A 69 -3.70 -18.24 3.47
N GLU A 70 -4.76 -17.44 3.25
CA GLU A 70 -6.13 -17.95 3.14
C GLU A 70 -6.35 -18.79 1.87
N LEU A 71 -5.89 -18.31 0.71
CA LEU A 71 -5.94 -19.08 -0.54
C LEU A 71 -5.23 -20.44 -0.39
N ARG A 72 -4.08 -20.46 0.29
CA ARG A 72 -3.38 -21.71 0.60
C ARG A 72 -4.19 -22.63 1.51
N ARG A 73 -4.87 -22.10 2.53
CA ARG A 73 -5.76 -22.89 3.41
C ARG A 73 -6.94 -23.49 2.63
N LEU A 74 -7.44 -22.79 1.60
CA LEU A 74 -8.48 -23.27 0.70
C LEU A 74 -7.96 -24.24 -0.38
N GLY A 75 -6.66 -24.55 -0.41
CA GLY A 75 -6.07 -25.46 -1.39
C GLY A 75 -5.90 -24.83 -2.79
N VAL A 76 -6.04 -23.51 -2.91
CA VAL A 76 -5.88 -22.79 -4.18
C VAL A 76 -4.39 -22.67 -4.49
N ARG A 77 -3.96 -23.14 -5.66
CA ARG A 77 -2.56 -22.95 -6.09
C ARG A 77 -2.37 -21.51 -6.54
N PRO A 78 -1.25 -20.85 -6.18
CA PRO A 78 -1.04 -19.45 -6.56
C PRO A 78 -1.06 -19.18 -8.08
N ALA A 79 -0.62 -20.15 -8.89
CA ALA A 79 -0.67 -20.04 -10.35
C ALA A 79 -2.10 -20.10 -10.92
N ASP A 80 -3.09 -20.57 -10.16
CA ASP A 80 -4.49 -20.62 -10.59
C ASP A 80 -5.24 -19.31 -10.31
N VAL A 81 -4.63 -18.38 -9.56
CA VAL A 81 -5.20 -17.06 -9.31
C VAL A 81 -5.16 -16.25 -10.60
N ARG A 82 -6.35 -15.79 -11.04
CA ARG A 82 -6.55 -15.10 -12.32
C ARG A 82 -6.56 -13.59 -12.19
N ALA A 83 -6.98 -13.07 -11.05
CA ALA A 83 -6.99 -11.64 -10.78
C ALA A 83 -6.73 -11.35 -9.30
N LEU A 84 -6.06 -10.24 -9.03
CA LEU A 84 -5.88 -9.69 -7.69
C LEU A 84 -6.17 -8.18 -7.72
N HIS A 85 -7.18 -7.76 -6.97
CA HIS A 85 -7.50 -6.35 -6.76
C HIS A 85 -7.13 -5.93 -5.34
N THR A 86 -6.59 -4.73 -5.17
CA THR A 86 -6.36 -4.11 -3.85
C THR A 86 -6.96 -2.71 -3.79
N ASN A 87 -7.50 -2.30 -2.64
CA ASN A 87 -8.01 -0.93 -2.54
C ASN A 87 -6.89 0.10 -2.60
N LEU A 88 -5.71 -0.22 -2.07
CA LEU A 88 -4.48 0.55 -2.20
C LEU A 88 -3.42 -0.28 -2.89
N ARG A 89 -2.77 0.28 -3.92
CA ARG A 89 -1.67 -0.37 -4.65
C ARG A 89 -0.64 -0.96 -3.67
N SER A 90 -0.28 -2.22 -3.89
CA SER A 90 0.74 -2.92 -3.11
C SER A 90 2.06 -2.15 -3.08
N ALA A 91 2.68 -2.08 -1.91
CA ALA A 91 3.88 -1.28 -1.70
C ALA A 91 5.15 -1.96 -2.24
N LEU A 92 6.05 -1.15 -2.81
CA LEU A 92 7.44 -1.51 -3.12
C LEU A 92 8.44 -0.98 -2.07
N LEU A 93 7.92 -0.51 -0.93
CA LEU A 93 8.73 0.02 0.16
C LEU A 93 9.28 -1.11 1.05
N PRO A 94 10.41 -0.87 1.75
CA PRO A 94 10.88 -1.78 2.80
C PRO A 94 9.78 -2.07 3.83
N GLY A 95 9.68 -3.32 4.28
CA GLY A 95 8.58 -3.81 5.11
C GLY A 95 7.89 -5.06 4.58
N GLY A 96 8.58 -5.86 3.77
CA GLY A 96 8.08 -7.13 3.20
C GLY A 96 7.88 -7.12 1.69
N TYR A 97 8.02 -5.96 1.03
CA TYR A 97 7.83 -5.78 -0.41
C TYR A 97 6.55 -6.47 -0.96
N PRO A 98 5.35 -6.14 -0.45
CA PRO A 98 4.10 -6.80 -0.86
C PRO A 98 3.89 -6.83 -2.38
N ALA A 99 4.30 -5.78 -3.11
CA ALA A 99 4.20 -5.75 -4.57
C ALA A 99 5.11 -6.79 -5.26
N ASP A 100 6.37 -6.93 -4.84
CA ASP A 100 7.26 -7.97 -5.39
C ASP A 100 6.76 -9.36 -5.02
N PHE A 101 6.28 -9.52 -3.77
CA PHE A 101 5.67 -10.75 -3.31
C PHE A 101 4.50 -11.21 -4.19
N VAL A 102 3.51 -10.34 -4.44
CA VAL A 102 2.32 -10.74 -5.22
C VAL A 102 2.65 -11.04 -6.67
N LEU A 103 3.58 -10.29 -7.28
CA LEU A 103 4.01 -10.52 -8.66
C LEU A 103 4.71 -11.87 -8.82
N ARG A 104 5.52 -12.29 -7.83
CA ARG A 104 6.18 -13.60 -7.84
C ARG A 104 5.22 -14.73 -7.50
N THR A 105 4.31 -14.48 -6.57
CA THR A 105 3.42 -15.50 -6.01
C THR A 105 2.28 -15.84 -6.96
N PHE A 106 1.70 -14.84 -7.62
CA PHE A 106 0.55 -15.01 -8.51
C PHE A 106 0.93 -14.67 -9.96
N PRO A 107 1.76 -15.49 -10.63
CA PRO A 107 2.38 -15.14 -11.91
C PRO A 107 1.39 -14.95 -13.07
N ASN A 108 0.19 -15.52 -12.95
CA ASN A 108 -0.85 -15.47 -13.99
C ASN A 108 -1.97 -14.46 -13.68
N ALA A 109 -1.88 -13.75 -12.55
CA ALA A 109 -2.95 -12.86 -12.12
C ALA A 109 -2.91 -11.50 -12.83
N ALA A 110 -4.07 -11.00 -13.24
CA ALA A 110 -4.26 -9.61 -13.58
C ALA A 110 -4.32 -8.74 -12.31
N PHE A 111 -3.41 -7.79 -12.17
CA PHE A 111 -3.34 -6.91 -11.00
C PHE A 111 -4.07 -5.59 -11.23
N SER A 112 -4.85 -5.17 -10.25
CA SER A 112 -5.51 -3.87 -10.26
C SER A 112 -5.57 -3.24 -8.87
N CYS A 113 -5.78 -1.93 -8.82
CA CYS A 113 -6.01 -1.23 -7.56
C CYS A 113 -6.99 -0.07 -7.72
N THR A 114 -7.70 0.28 -6.65
CA THR A 114 -8.57 1.47 -6.63
C THR A 114 -7.74 2.74 -6.48
N GLU A 115 -6.90 2.80 -5.45
CA GLU A 115 -6.05 3.95 -5.15
C GLU A 115 -4.58 3.65 -5.48
N GLY A 116 -3.90 4.64 -6.05
CA GLY A 116 -2.45 4.58 -6.26
C GLY A 116 -1.68 4.57 -4.93
N TYR A 117 -0.44 4.12 -4.99
CA TYR A 117 0.51 4.24 -3.88
C TYR A 117 1.89 4.50 -4.48
N GLY A 118 2.16 5.78 -4.74
CA GLY A 118 3.31 6.21 -5.53
C GLY A 118 4.64 6.18 -4.79
N MET A 119 5.70 6.54 -5.51
CA MET A 119 7.06 6.57 -4.97
C MET A 119 7.31 7.84 -4.15
N ARG A 120 6.59 8.93 -4.45
CA ARG A 120 6.73 10.20 -3.71
C ARG A 120 5.87 10.20 -2.44
N PRO A 121 6.32 10.84 -1.35
CA PRO A 121 5.54 10.94 -0.12
C PRO A 121 4.12 11.47 -0.31
N GLU A 122 3.94 12.43 -1.20
CA GLU A 122 2.66 13.09 -1.48
C GLU A 122 1.68 12.12 -2.15
N GLU A 123 2.16 11.35 -3.12
CA GLU A 123 1.37 10.31 -3.82
C GLU A 123 0.92 9.21 -2.85
N ARG A 124 1.76 8.86 -1.86
CA ARG A 124 1.38 7.91 -0.82
C ARG A 124 0.33 8.48 0.12
N ALA A 125 0.49 9.74 0.52
CA ALA A 125 -0.47 10.42 1.37
C ALA A 125 -1.84 10.52 0.68
N GLU A 126 -1.86 10.84 -0.62
CA GLU A 126 -3.06 10.87 -1.44
C GLU A 126 -3.74 9.49 -1.52
N GLY A 127 -2.98 8.44 -1.84
CA GLY A 127 -3.50 7.07 -1.88
C GLY A 127 -4.09 6.60 -0.55
N VAL A 128 -3.41 6.88 0.56
CA VAL A 128 -3.90 6.56 1.91
C VAL A 128 -5.16 7.35 2.24
N ALA A 129 -5.24 8.61 1.84
CA ALA A 129 -6.45 9.42 2.03
C ALA A 129 -7.63 8.88 1.20
N GLY A 130 -7.40 8.41 -0.02
CA GLY A 130 -8.39 7.72 -0.84
C GLY A 130 -8.88 6.43 -0.21
N LEU A 131 -7.97 5.58 0.25
CA LEU A 131 -8.29 4.35 0.95
C LEU A 131 -9.19 4.63 2.17
N LEU A 132 -8.83 5.61 2.99
CA LEU A 132 -9.61 6.02 4.16
C LEU A 132 -11.06 6.41 3.79
N ARG A 133 -11.24 7.18 2.71
CA ARG A 133 -12.58 7.54 2.21
C ARG A 133 -13.38 6.31 1.77
N HIS A 134 -12.75 5.39 1.05
CA HIS A 134 -13.39 4.16 0.60
C HIS A 134 -13.84 3.29 1.78
N VAL A 135 -12.95 3.07 2.76
CA VAL A 135 -13.26 2.28 3.96
C VAL A 135 -14.41 2.91 4.75
N GLU A 136 -14.38 4.23 4.94
CA GLU A 136 -15.46 4.95 5.62
C GLU A 136 -16.80 4.83 4.89
N LEU A 137 -16.80 4.88 3.55
CA LEU A 137 -17.99 4.63 2.75
C LEU A 137 -18.53 3.21 2.96
N MET A 138 -17.67 2.19 2.90
CA MET A 138 -18.09 0.80 3.11
C MET A 138 -18.66 0.55 4.50
N HIS A 139 -18.05 1.13 5.56
CA HIS A 139 -18.58 1.04 6.92
C HIS A 139 -19.96 1.68 7.04
N ARG A 140 -20.15 2.87 6.45
CA ARG A 140 -21.47 3.53 6.44
C ARG A 140 -22.53 2.70 5.73
N MET A 141 -22.21 2.13 4.57
CA MET A 141 -23.16 1.27 3.84
C MET A 141 -23.53 0.00 4.63
N ALA A 142 -22.60 -0.54 5.41
CA ALA A 142 -22.84 -1.69 6.28
C ALA A 142 -23.56 -1.34 7.61
N GLY A 143 -23.93 -0.07 7.83
CA GLY A 143 -24.54 0.38 9.10
C GLY A 143 -23.58 0.29 10.29
N ARG A 144 -22.27 0.26 10.06
CA ARG A 144 -21.22 0.13 11.09
C ARG A 144 -20.57 1.49 11.38
N PRO A 145 -20.10 1.72 12.62
CA PRO A 145 -19.29 2.91 12.92
C PRO A 145 -17.98 2.89 12.10
N ALA A 146 -17.46 4.07 11.76
CA ALA A 146 -16.19 4.19 11.05
C ALA A 146 -15.03 3.56 11.85
N PRO A 147 -14.05 2.94 11.18
CA PRO A 147 -12.96 2.28 11.89
C PRO A 147 -12.08 3.30 12.62
N PRO A 148 -11.47 2.89 13.76
CA PRO A 148 -10.54 3.75 14.48
C PRO A 148 -9.39 4.15 13.57
N ARG A 149 -9.09 5.45 13.51
CA ARG A 149 -7.95 5.93 12.73
C ARG A 149 -6.66 5.49 13.42
N PRO A 150 -5.67 4.97 12.68
CA PRO A 150 -4.39 4.59 13.27
C PRO A 150 -3.77 5.80 14.00
N HIS A 151 -3.51 5.65 15.29
CA HIS A 151 -2.85 6.66 16.10
C HIS A 151 -1.36 6.70 15.74
N ARG A 152 -0.87 7.89 15.39
CA ARG A 152 0.57 8.13 15.20
C ARG A 152 1.19 8.41 16.57
N MET A 153 2.11 7.56 17.02
CA MET A 153 3.00 7.93 18.13
C MET A 153 4.10 8.82 17.55
N GLY A 154 4.21 10.04 18.06
CA GLY A 154 5.17 11.06 17.62
C GLY A 154 6.57 10.87 18.14
#